data_AF-A0A950INJ4-F1
#
_entry.id   AF-A0A950INJ4-F1
#
_cell.length_a   1.000
_cell.length_b   1.000
_cell.length_c   1.000
_cell.angle_alpha   90.00
_cell.angle_beta   90.00
_cell.angle_gamma   90.00
#
_symmetry.space_group_name_H-M   'P 1'
#
loop_
_entity.id
_entity.type
_entity.pdbx_description
1 polymer ?
#
loop_
_entity_poly.entity_id
_entity_poly.type
_entity_poly.pdbx_seq_one_letter_code
_entity_poly.pdbx_strand_id
1 'polypeptide(L)'
;MKLPKFSASVVPAFLLAVVSTAPSTVSAQENGDAHGKLWLIADQFNNRVIEVDKSTHQIVWQFGNGSDQPGPHAIVGVNDAERVGGLTLISGTGIPPSSPPLPGCSTPAVGCADNRVVLVNHDGKILWQYGQAGVTGAGMNQLNTPVHSLLLTKFQNRPGWQVMITDQGNQRVIVVDRGGRLLWQYGTTGVSGMGPNQLNNPNSAELLDNGHILIADENNNRVIEVTPSKQIIFRQGMLDMAGNGFNLLNGPYDAKAIGDYTGLTPPRGFPEDMGN
;
A
#
# COMPACT_ATOMS: atom_id res chain seq x y z
N MET A 1 -35.57 -86.59 8.94
CA MET A 1 -34.82 -85.30 9.01
C MET A 1 -35.20 -84.48 7.79
N LYS A 2 -36.02 -83.44 7.98
CA LYS A 2 -36.52 -82.56 6.92
C LYS A 2 -35.74 -81.24 6.99
N LEU A 3 -35.04 -80.89 5.91
CA LEU A 3 -34.38 -79.61 5.71
C LEU A 3 -35.44 -78.48 5.63
N PRO A 4 -35.27 -77.34 6.32
CA PRO A 4 -36.20 -76.22 6.22
C PRO A 4 -35.96 -75.39 4.96
N LYS A 5 -37.07 -74.95 4.37
CA LYS A 5 -37.14 -74.01 3.24
C LYS A 5 -36.75 -72.61 3.71
N PHE A 6 -35.79 -71.97 3.05
CA PHE A 6 -35.46 -70.56 3.27
C PHE A 6 -36.49 -69.66 2.57
N SER A 7 -37.13 -68.79 3.34
CA SER A 7 -37.98 -67.69 2.88
C SER A 7 -37.10 -66.52 2.48
N ALA A 8 -37.20 -66.04 1.24
CA ALA A 8 -36.56 -64.81 0.80
C ALA A 8 -37.26 -63.61 1.45
N SER A 9 -36.53 -62.88 2.30
CA SER A 9 -37.00 -61.63 2.89
C SER A 9 -36.72 -60.49 1.92
N VAL A 10 -37.77 -59.76 1.53
CA VAL A 10 -37.69 -58.54 0.72
C VAL A 10 -37.14 -57.42 1.60
N VAL A 11 -35.91 -56.98 1.34
CA VAL A 11 -35.34 -55.77 1.96
C VAL A 11 -35.90 -54.56 1.22
N PRO A 12 -36.55 -53.60 1.89
CA PRO A 12 -37.00 -52.38 1.22
C PRO A 12 -35.78 -51.50 0.91
N ALA A 13 -35.61 -51.15 -0.36
CA ALA A 13 -34.60 -50.20 -0.79
C ALA A 13 -34.95 -48.81 -0.24
N PHE A 14 -34.21 -48.35 0.78
CA PHE A 14 -34.20 -46.94 1.13
C PHE A 14 -33.52 -46.17 0.00
N LEU A 15 -34.29 -45.40 -0.76
CA LEU A 15 -33.72 -44.33 -1.59
C LEU A 15 -33.09 -43.31 -0.64
N LEU A 16 -31.76 -43.32 -0.51
CA LEU A 16 -31.03 -42.13 -0.08
C LEU A 16 -31.21 -41.08 -1.17
N ALA A 17 -32.07 -40.09 -0.92
CA ALA A 17 -32.03 -38.85 -1.67
C ALA A 17 -30.68 -38.19 -1.40
N VAL A 18 -29.75 -38.34 -2.33
CA VAL A 18 -28.52 -37.54 -2.35
C VAL A 18 -28.97 -36.11 -2.64
N VAL A 19 -29.08 -35.29 -1.60
CA VAL A 19 -29.18 -33.84 -1.77
C VAL A 19 -27.83 -33.40 -2.33
N SER A 20 -27.78 -33.26 -3.65
CA SER A 20 -26.70 -32.54 -4.31
C SER A 20 -26.79 -31.09 -3.86
N THR A 21 -26.03 -30.73 -2.84
CA THR A 21 -25.73 -29.33 -2.59
C THR A 21 -24.80 -28.91 -3.73
N ALA A 22 -25.39 -28.36 -4.79
CA ALA A 22 -24.62 -27.57 -5.73
C ALA A 22 -23.78 -26.58 -4.90
N PRO A 23 -22.47 -26.42 -5.18
CA PRO A 23 -21.72 -25.38 -4.51
C PRO A 23 -22.46 -24.08 -4.78
N SER A 24 -22.96 -23.47 -3.70
CA SER A 24 -23.50 -22.13 -3.76
C SER A 24 -22.40 -21.28 -4.38
N THR A 25 -22.57 -20.92 -5.64
CA THR A 25 -21.85 -19.80 -6.20
C THR A 25 -22.32 -18.63 -5.37
N VAL A 26 -21.53 -18.29 -4.34
CA VAL A 26 -21.55 -16.94 -3.81
C VAL A 26 -21.15 -16.11 -5.02
N SER A 27 -22.15 -15.62 -5.76
CA SER A 27 -21.91 -14.45 -6.58
C SER A 27 -21.37 -13.45 -5.57
N ALA A 28 -20.11 -13.05 -5.75
CA ALA A 28 -19.71 -11.75 -5.27
C ALA A 28 -20.76 -10.82 -5.88
N GLN A 29 -21.72 -10.42 -5.06
CA GLN A 29 -22.53 -9.26 -5.38
C GLN A 29 -21.49 -8.16 -5.36
N GLU A 30 -20.92 -7.88 -6.53
CA GLU A 30 -20.19 -6.66 -6.77
C GLU A 30 -21.11 -5.58 -6.23
N ASN A 31 -20.71 -4.95 -5.12
CA ASN A 31 -21.42 -3.81 -4.57
C ASN A 31 -21.47 -2.78 -5.70
N GLY A 32 -22.63 -2.73 -6.37
CA GLY A 32 -22.86 -1.84 -7.49
C GLY A 32 -22.52 -0.41 -7.11
N ASP A 33 -21.77 0.25 -7.99
CA ASP A 33 -21.72 1.71 -8.12
C ASP A 33 -21.20 2.54 -6.94
N ALA A 34 -20.14 2.13 -6.24
CA ALA A 34 -19.33 3.08 -5.45
C ALA A 34 -18.22 3.77 -6.29
N HIS A 35 -17.90 3.24 -7.47
CA HIS A 35 -16.81 3.73 -8.31
C HIS A 35 -17.04 5.18 -8.74
N GLY A 36 -16.16 6.07 -8.27
CA GLY A 36 -16.22 7.50 -8.56
C GLY A 36 -17.18 8.30 -7.68
N LYS A 37 -17.91 7.68 -6.75
CA LYS A 37 -18.80 8.38 -5.79
C LYS A 37 -18.13 8.78 -4.48
N LEU A 38 -17.02 8.13 -4.14
CA LEU A 38 -16.32 8.34 -2.88
C LEU A 38 -14.97 9.05 -3.10
N TRP A 39 -14.55 9.85 -2.13
CA TRP A 39 -13.17 10.31 -1.97
C TRP A 39 -12.50 9.53 -0.86
N LEU A 40 -11.29 9.02 -1.09
CA LEU A 40 -10.42 8.51 -0.04
C LEU A 40 -9.50 9.65 0.41
N ILE A 41 -9.40 9.88 1.71
CA ILE A 41 -8.61 10.97 2.28
C ILE A 41 -7.74 10.41 3.40
N ALA A 42 -6.42 10.57 3.26
CA ALA A 42 -5.48 10.45 4.36
C ALA A 42 -5.59 11.70 5.25
N ASP A 43 -6.23 11.55 6.41
CA ASP A 43 -6.51 12.65 7.35
C ASP A 43 -5.41 12.69 8.42
N GLN A 44 -4.20 13.05 7.96
CA GLN A 44 -2.90 12.80 8.61
C GLN A 44 -2.89 13.03 10.13
N PHE A 45 -3.20 14.25 10.57
CA PHE A 45 -3.12 14.64 11.98
C PHE A 45 -4.40 14.36 12.78
N ASN A 46 -5.44 13.84 12.14
CA ASN A 46 -6.57 13.20 12.82
C ASN A 46 -6.38 11.69 12.94
N ASN A 47 -5.19 11.15 12.60
CA ASN A 47 -4.81 9.75 12.80
C ASN A 47 -5.83 8.75 12.23
N ARG A 48 -6.25 9.00 10.99
CA ARG A 48 -7.22 8.15 10.28
C ARG A 48 -7.16 8.32 8.76
N VAL A 49 -7.79 7.38 8.08
CA VAL A 49 -8.21 7.46 6.68
C VAL A 49 -9.73 7.45 6.65
N ILE A 50 -10.33 8.30 5.82
CA ILE A 50 -11.79 8.38 5.67
C ILE A 50 -12.20 8.18 4.20
N GLU A 51 -13.37 7.60 4.00
CA GLU A 51 -14.11 7.72 2.75
C GLU A 51 -15.25 8.71 2.92
N VAL A 52 -15.36 9.63 1.96
CA VAL A 52 -16.40 10.67 1.93
C VAL A 52 -17.24 10.50 0.69
N ASP A 53 -18.56 10.44 0.86
CA ASP A 53 -19.48 10.49 -0.27
C ASP A 53 -19.49 11.91 -0.88
N LYS A 54 -19.22 11.99 -2.19
CA LYS A 54 -19.05 13.25 -2.91
C LYS A 54 -20.30 14.12 -2.93
N SER A 55 -21.48 13.50 -2.89
CA SER A 55 -22.75 14.21 -3.03
C SER A 55 -23.28 14.73 -1.70
N THR A 56 -23.11 13.94 -0.64
CA THR A 56 -23.66 14.22 0.69
C THR A 56 -22.64 14.80 1.66
N HIS A 57 -21.35 14.73 1.30
CA HIS A 57 -20.21 15.13 2.13
C HIS A 57 -20.12 14.35 3.46
N GLN A 58 -20.81 13.22 3.57
CA GLN A 58 -20.78 12.38 4.77
C GLN A 58 -19.56 11.46 4.74
N ILE A 59 -18.94 11.27 5.91
CA ILE A 59 -17.98 10.19 6.12
C ILE A 59 -18.76 8.88 6.14
N VAL A 60 -18.54 8.02 5.14
CA VAL A 60 -19.23 6.73 4.99
C VAL A 60 -18.40 5.55 5.49
N TRP A 61 -17.09 5.75 5.64
CA TRP A 61 -16.17 4.78 6.21
C TRP A 61 -14.96 5.48 6.83
N GLN A 62 -14.35 4.84 7.84
CA GLN A 62 -13.05 5.25 8.36
C GLN A 62 -12.24 4.06 8.86
N PHE A 63 -10.92 4.21 8.85
CA PHE A 63 -9.99 3.40 9.62
C PHE A 63 -9.01 4.31 10.37
N GLY A 64 -8.73 3.98 11.63
CA GLY A 64 -8.10 4.90 12.57
C GLY A 64 -9.15 5.55 13.47
N ASN A 65 -8.91 5.49 14.78
CA ASN A 65 -9.83 5.98 15.81
C ASN A 65 -9.41 7.36 16.36
N GLY A 66 -8.47 8.05 15.71
CA GLY A 66 -7.90 9.31 16.17
C GLY A 66 -6.78 9.19 17.21
N SER A 67 -6.53 7.98 17.73
CA SER A 67 -5.47 7.75 18.70
C SER A 67 -4.09 7.91 18.07
N ASP A 68 -3.16 8.47 18.83
CA ASP A 68 -1.74 8.52 18.53
C ASP A 68 -0.97 7.31 19.08
N GLN A 69 -1.70 6.31 19.60
CA GLN A 69 -1.16 5.03 20.04
C GLN A 69 -1.47 3.97 18.97
N PRO A 70 -0.45 3.47 18.23
CA PRO A 70 -0.64 2.46 17.20
C PRO A 70 -1.30 1.18 17.75
N GLY A 71 -2.21 0.61 16.98
CA GLY A 71 -2.97 -0.56 17.40
C GLY A 71 -3.74 -1.24 16.25
N PRO A 72 -4.64 -2.19 16.56
CA PRO A 72 -5.42 -2.90 15.55
C PRO A 72 -6.50 -2.05 14.87
N HIS A 73 -6.89 -0.93 15.48
CA HIS A 73 -7.89 0.02 14.97
C HIS A 73 -7.36 1.47 14.90
N ALA A 74 -6.05 1.65 15.05
CA ALA A 74 -5.38 2.94 15.07
C ALA A 74 -4.26 2.96 14.02
N ILE A 75 -4.08 4.12 13.41
CA ILE A 75 -3.01 4.42 12.46
C ILE A 75 -2.58 5.88 12.68
N VAL A 76 -1.31 6.12 12.97
CA VAL A 76 -0.83 7.46 13.39
C VAL A 76 -0.14 8.16 12.22
N GLY A 77 -0.45 9.44 12.02
CA GLY A 77 0.20 10.27 11.00
C GLY A 77 0.13 9.67 9.61
N VAL A 78 -1.07 9.43 9.07
CA VAL A 78 -1.21 8.81 7.74
C VAL A 78 -0.72 9.77 6.66
N ASN A 79 0.35 9.42 5.95
CA ASN A 79 0.85 10.24 4.84
C ASN A 79 0.22 9.84 3.49
N ASP A 80 -0.08 8.56 3.33
CA ASP A 80 -0.58 8.01 2.07
C ASP A 80 -1.61 6.90 2.31
N ALA A 81 -2.61 6.85 1.44
CA ALA A 81 -3.64 5.83 1.45
C ALA A 81 -4.19 5.60 0.03
N GLU A 82 -4.26 4.34 -0.38
CA GLU A 82 -4.72 3.95 -1.71
C GLU A 82 -5.77 2.84 -1.63
N ARG A 83 -6.78 2.93 -2.49
CA ARG A 83 -7.73 1.84 -2.71
C ARG A 83 -7.12 0.76 -3.59
N VAL A 84 -7.17 -0.49 -3.10
CA VAL A 84 -6.68 -1.64 -3.85
C VAL A 84 -7.74 -2.74 -3.86
N GLY A 85 -8.57 -2.75 -4.90
CA GLY A 85 -9.76 -3.58 -4.95
C GLY A 85 -10.71 -3.27 -3.78
N GLY A 86 -11.11 -4.30 -3.03
CA GLY A 86 -11.95 -4.13 -1.84
C GLY A 86 -11.20 -3.69 -0.57
N LEU A 87 -9.89 -3.48 -0.64
CA LEU A 87 -9.01 -3.17 0.49
C LEU A 87 -8.48 -1.74 0.40
N THR A 88 -7.86 -1.27 1.47
CA THR A 88 -7.19 0.03 1.54
C THR A 88 -5.78 -0.19 2.05
N LEU A 89 -4.78 0.18 1.25
CA LEU A 89 -3.38 0.21 1.63
C LEU A 89 -3.09 1.57 2.29
N ILE A 90 -2.44 1.57 3.44
CA ILE A 90 -2.26 2.78 4.26
C ILE A 90 -0.83 2.84 4.78
N SER A 91 -0.15 3.97 4.57
CA SER A 91 1.15 4.28 5.16
C SER A 91 0.98 5.06 6.46
N GLY A 92 1.09 4.35 7.59
CA GLY A 92 1.22 4.93 8.93
C GLY A 92 2.63 5.44 9.15
N THR A 93 2.84 6.71 8.86
CA THR A 93 4.15 7.35 8.95
C THR A 93 4.51 7.71 10.39
N GLY A 94 3.51 8.11 11.17
CA GLY A 94 3.70 8.79 12.44
C GLY A 94 3.85 10.31 12.27
N ILE A 95 3.89 11.00 13.41
CA ILE A 95 4.01 12.45 13.50
C ILE A 95 5.38 12.77 14.06
N PRO A 96 6.24 13.53 13.34
CA PRO A 96 7.60 13.80 13.78
C PRO A 96 7.64 14.73 15.01
N PRO A 97 8.77 14.76 15.74
CA PRO A 97 9.03 15.78 16.74
C PRO A 97 8.87 17.19 16.13
N SER A 98 8.21 18.09 16.85
CA SER A 98 7.90 19.43 16.33
C SER A 98 7.82 20.49 17.43
N SER A 99 8.25 21.70 17.09
CA SER A 99 8.11 22.91 17.91
C SER A 99 7.84 24.10 16.97
N PRO A 100 6.59 24.64 16.91
CA PRO A 100 5.46 24.31 17.77
C PRO A 100 4.91 22.88 17.55
N PRO A 101 4.21 22.29 18.55
CA PRO A 101 3.59 20.98 18.41
C PRO A 101 2.64 20.87 17.21
N LEU A 102 2.81 19.82 16.41
CA LEU A 102 1.82 19.38 15.43
C LEU A 102 0.61 18.73 16.14
N PRO A 103 -0.62 18.92 15.62
CA PRO A 103 -1.81 18.27 16.17
C PRO A 103 -1.75 16.75 16.01
N GLY A 104 -2.56 16.04 16.80
CA GLY A 104 -2.69 14.59 16.70
C GLY A 104 -1.57 13.79 17.38
N CYS A 105 -0.66 14.43 18.11
CA CYS A 105 0.41 13.77 18.87
C CYS A 105 0.47 14.28 20.31
N SER A 106 0.37 13.37 21.28
CA SER A 106 0.44 13.66 22.71
C SER A 106 1.86 13.89 23.22
N THR A 107 2.89 13.50 22.44
CA THR A 107 4.30 13.62 22.80
C THR A 107 5.13 14.38 21.75
N PRO A 108 4.77 15.64 21.41
CA PRO A 108 5.34 16.38 20.28
C PRO A 108 6.85 16.64 20.38
N ALA A 109 7.44 16.56 21.57
CA ALA A 109 8.89 16.68 21.76
C ALA A 109 9.69 15.49 21.19
N VAL A 110 9.08 14.31 21.12
CA VAL A 110 9.71 13.07 20.62
C VAL A 110 8.96 12.44 19.44
N GLY A 111 7.79 12.98 19.08
CA GLY A 111 6.95 12.49 18.01
C GLY A 111 6.12 11.26 18.41
N CYS A 112 5.15 10.93 17.56
CA CYS A 112 4.25 9.80 17.74
C CYS A 112 4.39 8.86 16.55
N ALA A 113 5.21 7.82 16.70
CA ALA A 113 5.50 6.86 15.63
C ALA A 113 4.31 5.94 15.34
N ASP A 114 4.07 5.61 14.07
CA ASP A 114 3.35 4.38 13.70
C ASP A 114 4.31 3.37 13.06
N ASN A 115 5.03 3.81 12.01
CA ASN A 115 6.05 3.05 11.29
C ASN A 115 5.56 1.71 10.72
N ARG A 116 4.38 1.74 10.09
CA ARG A 116 3.80 0.57 9.43
C ARG A 116 3.12 0.93 8.13
N VAL A 117 3.14 -0.02 7.21
CA VAL A 117 2.22 -0.06 6.08
C VAL A 117 1.22 -1.19 6.34
N VAL A 118 -0.08 -0.91 6.23
CA VAL A 118 -1.15 -1.86 6.50
C VAL A 118 -2.11 -1.99 5.32
N LEU A 119 -2.63 -3.19 5.11
CA LEU A 119 -3.73 -3.45 4.18
C LEU A 119 -4.98 -3.81 4.98
N VAL A 120 -6.03 -3.01 4.85
CA VAL A 120 -7.22 -3.04 5.70
C VAL A 120 -8.45 -3.35 4.86
N ASN A 121 -9.37 -4.18 5.39
CA ASN A 121 -10.67 -4.41 4.75
C ASN A 121 -11.71 -3.37 5.18
N HIS A 122 -12.88 -3.37 4.55
CA HIS A 122 -13.94 -2.40 4.87
C HIS A 122 -14.55 -2.58 6.27
N ASP A 123 -14.33 -3.72 6.94
CA ASP A 123 -14.71 -3.93 8.35
C ASP A 123 -13.70 -3.32 9.34
N GLY A 124 -12.62 -2.72 8.85
CA GLY A 124 -11.55 -2.15 9.68
C GLY A 124 -10.58 -3.19 10.25
N LYS A 125 -10.54 -4.40 9.68
CA LYS A 125 -9.56 -5.44 10.03
C LYS A 125 -8.29 -5.29 9.20
N ILE A 126 -7.16 -5.20 9.88
CA ILE A 126 -5.83 -5.32 9.25
C ILE A 126 -5.64 -6.76 8.77
N LEU A 127 -5.51 -6.94 7.45
CA LEU A 127 -5.28 -8.25 6.81
C LEU A 127 -3.81 -8.52 6.55
N TRP A 128 -3.02 -7.46 6.38
CA TRP A 128 -1.58 -7.54 6.19
C TRP A 128 -0.89 -6.30 6.77
N GLN A 129 0.35 -6.47 7.21
CA GLN A 129 1.18 -5.41 7.78
C GLN A 129 2.65 -5.66 7.43
N TYR A 130 3.38 -4.58 7.15
CA TYR A 130 4.84 -4.53 7.21
C TYR A 130 5.29 -3.37 8.09
N GLY A 131 6.33 -3.58 8.89
CA GLY A 131 6.66 -2.73 10.02
C GLY A 131 5.98 -3.21 11.32
N GLN A 132 6.29 -2.53 12.42
CA GLN A 132 5.83 -2.87 13.77
C GLN A 132 5.22 -1.64 14.43
N ALA A 133 4.09 -1.82 15.11
CA ALA A 133 3.26 -0.73 15.60
C ALA A 133 4.03 0.12 16.62
N GLY A 134 4.29 1.38 16.27
CA GLY A 134 5.03 2.33 17.11
C GLY A 134 6.54 2.06 17.19
N VAL A 135 7.08 1.13 16.39
CA VAL A 135 8.48 0.74 16.46
C VAL A 135 9.24 1.34 15.28
N THR A 136 10.04 2.36 15.57
CA THR A 136 11.03 2.91 14.64
C THR A 136 12.22 1.97 14.51
N GLY A 137 12.60 1.61 13.29
CA GLY A 137 13.82 0.85 13.06
C GLY A 137 14.09 0.57 11.59
N ALA A 138 15.18 -0.13 11.32
CA ALA A 138 15.64 -0.43 9.96
C ALA A 138 15.87 -1.93 9.72
N GLY A 139 15.68 -2.76 10.76
CA GLY A 139 15.84 -4.20 10.70
C GLY A 139 14.74 -4.89 9.90
N MET A 140 14.76 -6.22 9.95
CA MET A 140 13.73 -7.05 9.30
C MET A 140 12.34 -6.69 9.84
N ASN A 141 11.41 -6.40 8.95
CA ASN A 141 10.05 -5.96 9.30
C ASN A 141 10.02 -4.75 10.25
N GLN A 142 10.92 -3.79 10.05
CA GLN A 142 10.91 -2.49 10.69
C GLN A 142 11.01 -1.39 9.64
N LEU A 143 10.32 -0.29 9.90
CA LEU A 143 10.29 0.91 9.06
C LEU A 143 10.62 2.13 9.94
N ASN A 144 10.96 3.23 9.28
CA ASN A 144 11.16 4.53 9.88
C ASN A 144 10.59 5.58 8.93
N THR A 145 9.44 6.14 9.30
CA THR A 145 8.74 7.17 8.53
C THR A 145 8.42 6.68 7.11
N PRO A 146 7.66 5.57 6.93
CA PRO A 146 7.19 5.18 5.60
C PRO A 146 6.15 6.19 5.12
N VAL A 147 6.38 6.83 3.99
CA VAL A 147 5.59 7.98 3.50
C VAL A 147 4.69 7.65 2.31
N HIS A 148 5.05 6.62 1.55
CA HIS A 148 4.29 6.20 0.37
C HIS A 148 4.37 4.68 0.23
N SER A 149 3.28 4.08 -0.27
CA SER A 149 3.26 2.65 -0.54
C SER A 149 2.35 2.29 -1.70
N LEU A 150 2.78 1.35 -2.53
CA LEU A 150 2.00 0.84 -3.67
C LEU A 150 1.83 -0.67 -3.59
N LEU A 151 0.63 -1.16 -3.90
CA LEU A 151 0.43 -2.59 -4.11
C LEU A 151 0.72 -2.94 -5.57
N LEU A 152 1.73 -3.78 -5.77
CA LEU A 152 2.14 -4.23 -7.10
C LEU A 152 1.50 -5.57 -7.38
N THR A 153 0.78 -5.70 -8.50
CA THR A 153 0.24 -6.99 -8.96
C THR A 153 1.31 -7.88 -9.59
N LYS A 154 2.44 -7.29 -10.00
CA LYS A 154 3.59 -7.97 -10.59
C LYS A 154 4.86 -7.14 -10.40
N PHE A 155 5.92 -7.76 -9.89
CA PHE A 155 7.27 -7.18 -9.85
C PHE A 155 8.31 -8.22 -10.29
N GLN A 156 9.15 -7.88 -11.28
CA GLN A 156 10.18 -8.78 -11.83
C GLN A 156 9.64 -10.18 -12.21
N ASN A 157 8.46 -10.24 -12.83
CA ASN A 157 7.76 -11.49 -13.20
C ASN A 157 7.47 -12.45 -12.03
N ARG A 158 7.41 -11.95 -10.79
CA ARG A 158 7.02 -12.75 -9.62
C ARG A 158 5.50 -12.88 -9.53
N PRO A 159 4.98 -14.08 -9.18
CA PRO A 159 3.55 -14.28 -9.00
C PRO A 159 3.05 -13.70 -7.67
N GLY A 160 1.76 -13.36 -7.64
CA GLY A 160 1.11 -12.76 -6.47
C GLY A 160 1.43 -11.27 -6.33
N TRP A 161 0.88 -10.65 -5.30
CA TRP A 161 1.10 -9.23 -5.04
C TRP A 161 2.35 -8.99 -4.18
N GLN A 162 2.94 -7.82 -4.37
CA GLN A 162 4.04 -7.26 -3.59
C GLN A 162 3.62 -5.88 -3.09
N VAL A 163 4.40 -5.32 -2.17
CA VAL A 163 4.22 -3.93 -1.73
C VAL A 163 5.54 -3.21 -1.90
N MET A 164 5.52 -2.11 -2.65
CA MET A 164 6.61 -1.13 -2.67
C MET A 164 6.39 -0.14 -1.53
N ILE A 165 7.43 0.19 -0.79
CA ILE A 165 7.38 1.09 0.35
C ILE A 165 8.53 2.09 0.23
N THR A 166 8.20 3.38 0.27
CA THR A 166 9.18 4.46 0.40
C THR A 166 9.39 4.73 1.89
N ASP A 167 10.50 4.21 2.42
CA ASP A 167 10.87 4.20 3.84
C ASP A 167 11.83 5.37 4.11
N GLN A 168 11.26 6.58 4.16
CA GLN A 168 11.97 7.86 4.07
C GLN A 168 13.10 7.99 5.10
N GLY A 169 12.79 7.74 6.38
CA GLY A 169 13.74 7.88 7.47
C GLY A 169 14.90 6.86 7.41
N ASN A 170 14.71 5.77 6.67
CA ASN A 170 15.75 4.77 6.41
C ASN A 170 16.48 4.99 5.08
N GLN A 171 16.19 6.06 4.33
CA GLN A 171 16.90 6.42 3.11
C GLN A 171 16.81 5.34 2.02
N ARG A 172 15.64 4.68 1.90
CA ARG A 172 15.45 3.55 0.99
C ARG A 172 14.05 3.46 0.42
N VAL A 173 13.97 2.88 -0.77
CA VAL A 173 12.74 2.30 -1.33
C VAL A 173 12.91 0.78 -1.31
N ILE A 174 11.92 0.06 -0.78
CA ILE A 174 11.93 -1.40 -0.71
C ILE A 174 10.73 -2.01 -1.43
N VAL A 175 10.89 -3.23 -1.94
CA VAL A 175 9.78 -4.08 -2.38
C VAL A 175 9.79 -5.34 -1.55
N VAL A 176 8.65 -5.68 -0.95
CA VAL A 176 8.45 -6.89 -0.14
C VAL A 176 7.38 -7.79 -0.76
N ASP A 177 7.53 -9.11 -0.61
CA ASP A 177 6.43 -10.03 -0.92
C ASP A 177 5.36 -10.02 0.18
N ARG A 178 4.22 -10.67 -0.08
CA ARG A 178 3.13 -10.84 0.90
C ARG A 178 3.55 -11.45 2.24
N GLY A 179 4.66 -12.17 2.28
CA GLY A 179 5.23 -12.76 3.50
C GLY A 179 6.14 -11.80 4.26
N GLY A 180 6.35 -10.58 3.77
CA GLY A 180 7.25 -9.59 4.34
C GLY A 180 8.72 -9.85 4.00
N ARG A 181 9.04 -10.73 3.04
CA ARG A 181 10.43 -10.92 2.62
C ARG A 181 10.84 -9.80 1.67
N LEU A 182 11.96 -9.15 1.97
CA LEU A 182 12.60 -8.17 1.10
C LEU A 182 13.01 -8.81 -0.24
N LEU A 183 12.48 -8.28 -1.34
CA LEU A 183 12.77 -8.72 -2.70
C LEU A 183 13.75 -7.79 -3.40
N TRP A 184 13.62 -6.49 -3.15
CA TRP A 184 14.42 -5.45 -3.78
C TRP A 184 14.55 -4.23 -2.86
N GLN A 185 15.66 -3.52 -3.01
CA GLN A 185 15.93 -2.26 -2.31
C GLN A 185 16.77 -1.35 -3.20
N TYR A 186 16.44 -0.07 -3.22
CA TYR A 186 17.32 1.01 -3.68
C TYR A 186 17.52 2.03 -2.57
N GLY A 187 18.74 2.57 -2.49
CA GLY A 187 19.21 3.28 -1.30
C GLY A 187 19.96 2.36 -0.34
N THR A 188 20.85 2.93 0.45
CA THR A 188 21.60 2.22 1.48
C THR A 188 21.02 2.60 2.82
N THR A 189 20.49 1.62 3.54
CA THR A 189 19.76 1.84 4.79
C THR A 189 20.55 2.72 5.77
N GLY A 190 19.96 3.84 6.18
CA GLY A 190 20.58 4.79 7.12
C GLY A 190 21.71 5.64 6.55
N VAL A 191 22.01 5.53 5.25
CA VAL A 191 23.02 6.33 4.56
C VAL A 191 22.33 7.31 3.63
N SER A 192 22.26 8.57 4.07
CA SER A 192 21.83 9.68 3.22
C SER A 192 22.95 10.07 2.25
N GLY A 193 22.60 10.31 0.99
CA GLY A 193 23.54 10.76 -0.03
C GLY A 193 22.91 10.78 -1.42
N MET A 194 23.71 11.06 -2.44
CA MET A 194 23.24 11.25 -3.81
C MET A 194 24.01 10.43 -4.87
N GLY A 195 24.95 9.59 -4.43
CA GLY A 195 25.67 8.68 -5.30
C GLY A 195 24.82 7.50 -5.79
N PRO A 196 25.45 6.55 -6.50
CA PRO A 196 24.80 5.31 -6.91
C PRO A 196 24.24 4.57 -5.69
N ASN A 197 22.97 4.13 -5.76
CA ASN A 197 22.28 3.44 -4.67
C ASN A 197 22.27 4.22 -3.33
N GLN A 198 22.21 5.56 -3.41
CA GLN A 198 21.98 6.46 -2.27
C GLN A 198 20.77 7.36 -2.55
N LEU A 199 20.03 7.66 -1.48
CA LEU A 199 18.87 8.54 -1.46
C LEU A 199 18.99 9.49 -0.27
N ASN A 200 18.21 10.56 -0.27
CA ASN A 200 18.10 11.52 0.82
C ASN A 200 16.62 11.92 0.99
N ASN A 201 15.99 11.39 2.03
CA ASN A 201 14.57 11.47 2.34
C ASN A 201 13.69 11.25 1.09
N PRO A 202 13.72 10.06 0.47
CA PRO A 202 12.84 9.79 -0.66
C PRO A 202 11.38 9.91 -0.22
N ASN A 203 10.53 10.47 -1.08
CA ASN A 203 9.14 10.75 -0.72
C ASN A 203 8.13 9.82 -1.40
N SER A 204 8.33 9.57 -2.69
CA SER A 204 7.49 8.65 -3.47
C SER A 204 8.35 7.78 -4.37
N ALA A 205 7.79 6.63 -4.72
CA ALA A 205 8.36 5.74 -5.71
C ALA A 205 7.24 5.03 -6.46
N GLU A 206 7.39 4.95 -7.78
CA GLU A 206 6.44 4.35 -8.70
C GLU A 206 7.12 3.23 -9.48
N LEU A 207 6.44 2.10 -9.63
CA LEU A 207 6.82 1.12 -10.64
C LEU A 207 6.39 1.70 -12.01
N LEU A 208 7.21 1.48 -13.03
CA LEU A 208 6.88 1.83 -14.40
C LEU A 208 6.58 0.57 -15.23
N ASP A 209 5.85 0.72 -16.34
CA ASP A 209 5.48 -0.34 -17.30
C ASP A 209 6.69 -1.11 -17.83
N ASN A 210 7.82 -0.41 -18.02
CA ASN A 210 9.09 -1.00 -18.45
C ASN A 210 9.80 -1.81 -17.32
N GLY A 211 9.23 -1.84 -16.12
CA GLY A 211 9.74 -2.50 -14.93
C GLY A 211 10.78 -1.69 -14.15
N HIS A 212 11.10 -0.46 -14.57
CA HIS A 212 11.95 0.46 -13.82
C HIS A 212 11.17 1.09 -12.67
N ILE A 213 11.88 1.83 -11.82
CA ILE A 213 11.28 2.52 -10.68
C ILE A 213 11.64 4.00 -10.78
N LEU A 214 10.62 4.85 -10.80
CA LEU A 214 10.76 6.30 -10.70
C LEU A 214 10.73 6.68 -9.22
N ILE A 215 11.69 7.47 -8.74
CA ILE A 215 11.83 7.83 -7.33
C ILE A 215 11.94 9.35 -7.22
N ALA A 216 11.08 9.95 -6.40
CA ALA A 216 11.22 11.33 -5.95
C ALA A 216 12.16 11.37 -4.74
N ASP A 217 13.39 11.82 -4.98
CA ASP A 217 14.47 11.87 -4.00
C ASP A 217 14.54 13.29 -3.42
N GLU A 218 13.57 13.57 -2.54
CA GLU A 218 13.11 14.91 -2.12
C GLU A 218 14.26 15.84 -1.72
N ASN A 219 15.07 15.45 -0.75
CA ASN A 219 16.11 16.33 -0.23
C ASN A 219 17.33 16.43 -1.14
N ASN A 220 17.46 15.53 -2.12
CA ASN A 220 18.45 15.66 -3.19
C ASN A 220 17.95 16.54 -4.35
N ASN A 221 16.74 17.10 -4.26
CA ASN A 221 16.14 17.97 -5.27
C ASN A 221 16.14 17.33 -6.66
N ARG A 222 15.86 16.02 -6.73
CA ARG A 222 15.87 15.27 -7.98
C ARG A 222 14.76 14.23 -8.06
N VAL A 223 14.41 13.89 -9.29
CA VAL A 223 13.70 12.65 -9.62
C VAL A 223 14.67 11.77 -10.40
N ILE A 224 14.72 10.48 -10.06
CA ILE A 224 15.55 9.50 -10.78
C ILE A 224 14.70 8.32 -11.24
N GLU A 225 15.00 7.79 -12.43
CA GLU A 225 14.50 6.48 -12.86
C GLU A 225 15.63 5.46 -12.71
N VAL A 226 15.33 4.36 -12.04
CA VAL A 226 16.30 3.28 -11.78
C VAL A 226 15.82 1.97 -12.37
N THR A 227 16.74 1.28 -13.04
CA THR A 227 16.51 -0.09 -13.52
C THR A 227 16.35 -1.06 -12.34
N PRO A 228 15.75 -2.25 -12.56
CA PRO A 228 15.75 -3.31 -11.55
C PRO A 228 17.16 -3.70 -11.06
N SER A 229 18.18 -3.55 -11.91
CA SER A 229 19.60 -3.71 -11.60
C SER A 229 20.24 -2.51 -10.90
N LYS A 230 19.44 -1.54 -10.43
CA LYS A 230 19.85 -0.36 -9.63
C LYS A 230 20.73 0.64 -10.36
N GLN A 231 20.68 0.66 -11.69
CA GLN A 231 21.34 1.69 -12.50
C GLN A 231 20.38 2.86 -12.71
N ILE A 232 20.84 4.09 -12.44
CA ILE A 232 20.11 5.32 -12.77
C ILE A 232 20.19 5.52 -14.28
N ILE A 233 19.04 5.60 -14.96
CA ILE A 233 18.97 5.81 -16.42
C ILE A 233 18.31 7.13 -16.81
N PHE A 234 17.61 7.77 -15.88
CA PHE A 234 17.08 9.12 -16.05
C PHE A 234 17.27 9.94 -14.77
N ARG A 235 17.39 11.26 -14.93
CA ARG A 235 17.42 12.23 -13.84
C ARG A 235 16.84 13.56 -14.30
N GLN A 236 15.99 14.15 -13.47
CA GLN A 236 15.58 15.54 -13.54
C GLN A 236 15.95 16.24 -12.22
N GLY A 237 16.39 17.49 -12.30
CA GLY A 237 16.88 18.24 -11.15
C GLY A 237 18.40 18.27 -11.07
N MET A 238 18.95 19.40 -10.64
CA MET A 238 20.37 19.55 -10.36
C MET A 238 20.65 19.24 -8.90
N LEU A 239 21.68 18.41 -8.69
CA LEU A 239 22.10 17.96 -7.37
C LEU A 239 22.37 19.16 -6.45
N ASP A 240 21.76 19.15 -5.27
CA ASP A 240 21.88 20.18 -4.24
C ASP A 240 21.55 21.61 -4.70
N MET A 241 20.82 21.75 -5.81
CA MET A 241 20.42 23.05 -6.35
C MET A 241 18.90 23.13 -6.43
N ALA A 242 18.31 23.55 -5.30
CA ALA A 242 16.89 23.84 -5.23
C ALA A 242 16.51 24.99 -6.18
N GLY A 243 15.40 24.86 -6.90
CA GLY A 243 14.86 25.95 -7.72
C GLY A 243 13.67 25.55 -8.57
N ASN A 244 13.19 26.48 -9.40
CA ASN A 244 12.03 26.32 -10.29
C ASN A 244 12.38 26.58 -11.77
N GLY A 245 13.67 26.59 -12.11
CA GLY A 245 14.14 26.66 -13.49
C GLY A 245 13.96 25.34 -14.24
N PHE A 246 14.19 25.35 -15.56
CA PHE A 246 13.93 24.20 -16.45
C PHE A 246 14.47 22.85 -15.96
N ASN A 247 15.65 22.84 -15.32
CA ASN A 247 16.27 21.63 -14.78
C ASN A 247 16.54 21.69 -13.27
N LEU A 248 15.83 22.56 -12.54
CA LEU A 248 15.89 22.63 -11.08
C LEU A 248 14.61 22.04 -10.50
N LEU A 249 14.72 21.35 -9.38
CA LEU A 249 13.58 20.95 -8.57
C LEU A 249 13.81 21.48 -7.16
N ASN A 250 12.77 21.59 -6.35
CA ASN A 250 12.88 21.98 -4.95
C ASN A 250 11.93 21.09 -4.15
N GLY A 251 12.48 20.08 -3.46
CA GLY A 251 11.69 19.08 -2.75
C GLY A 251 10.65 18.38 -3.63
N PRO A 252 11.05 17.68 -4.71
CA PRO A 252 10.09 16.89 -5.47
C PRO A 252 9.47 15.84 -4.55
N TYR A 253 8.18 16.01 -4.29
CA TYR A 253 7.41 15.19 -3.36
C TYR A 253 6.83 13.97 -4.08
N ASP A 254 6.32 14.19 -5.30
CA ASP A 254 5.70 13.18 -6.13
C ASP A 254 6.25 13.20 -7.55
N ALA A 255 6.34 12.03 -8.19
CA ALA A 255 6.75 11.86 -9.57
C ALA A 255 6.07 10.62 -10.17
N LYS A 256 5.31 10.82 -11.26
CA LYS A 256 4.53 9.77 -11.92
C LYS A 256 4.75 9.82 -13.43
N ALA A 257 4.77 8.66 -14.07
CA ALA A 257 4.66 8.60 -15.53
C ALA A 257 3.17 8.74 -15.92
N ILE A 258 2.86 9.72 -16.76
CA ILE A 258 1.48 9.98 -17.18
C ILE A 258 1.03 8.86 -18.13
N GLY A 259 -0.11 8.25 -17.82
CA GLY A 259 -0.68 7.14 -18.60
C GLY A 259 -0.11 5.77 -18.24
N ASP A 260 0.93 5.73 -17.41
CA ASP A 260 1.47 4.51 -16.82
C ASP A 260 0.79 4.30 -15.46
N TYR A 261 -0.16 3.37 -15.42
CA TYR A 261 -0.96 3.09 -14.23
C TYR A 261 -0.42 1.89 -13.45
N THR A 262 0.86 1.52 -13.61
CA THR A 262 1.40 0.37 -12.87
C THR A 262 1.51 0.64 -11.39
N GLY A 263 0.50 0.19 -10.65
CA GLY A 263 0.39 0.43 -9.21
C GLY A 263 -0.52 1.59 -8.85
N LEU A 264 -1.11 2.28 -9.84
CA LEU A 264 -2.14 3.30 -9.63
C LEU A 264 -3.48 2.84 -10.20
N THR A 265 -4.59 3.34 -9.66
CA THR A 265 -5.90 3.10 -10.27
C THR A 265 -6.06 3.95 -11.56
N PRO A 266 -6.26 3.36 -12.75
CA PRO A 266 -6.46 4.11 -13.98
C PRO A 266 -7.79 4.92 -13.98
N PRO A 267 -7.85 6.13 -14.57
CA PRO A 267 -9.07 6.88 -14.79
C PRO A 267 -10.04 6.12 -15.72
N ARG A 268 -11.33 6.12 -15.36
CA ARG A 268 -12.38 5.48 -16.16
C ARG A 268 -12.51 6.16 -17.53
N GLY A 269 -12.59 5.35 -18.60
CA GLY A 269 -12.86 5.82 -19.96
C GLY A 269 -11.61 6.29 -20.72
N PHE A 270 -10.41 6.08 -20.17
CA PHE A 270 -9.20 6.10 -20.97
C PHE A 270 -9.18 4.86 -21.87
N PRO A 271 -9.21 5.01 -23.20
CA PRO A 271 -9.03 3.88 -24.09
C PRO A 271 -7.61 3.33 -23.91
N GLU A 272 -7.48 2.01 -23.80
CA GLU A 272 -6.18 1.32 -23.75
C GLU A 272 -5.36 1.48 -25.06
N ASP A 273 -5.92 2.13 -26.09
CA ASP A 273 -5.43 2.13 -27.47
C ASP A 273 -5.25 3.52 -28.14
N MET A 274 -5.15 4.62 -27.39
CA MET A 274 -4.83 5.95 -27.98
C MET A 274 -3.33 6.13 -28.34
N GLY A 275 -2.65 5.05 -28.70
CA GLY A 275 -1.26 5.04 -29.14
C GLY A 275 -1.10 4.31 -30.47
N ASN A 276 -1.58 4.93 -31.54
CA ASN A 276 -1.09 4.75 -32.92
C ASN A 276 -0.74 6.12 -33.50
#